data_AF-A0A7Z8E150-F1
#
_entry.id   AF-A0A7Z8E150-F1
#
_cell.length_a   1.000
_cell.length_b   1.000
_cell.length_c   1.000
_cell.angle_alpha   90.00
_cell.angle_beta   90.00
_cell.angle_gamma   90.00
#
_symmetry.space_group_name_H-M   'P 1'
#
loop_
_entity.id
_entity.type
_entity.pdbx_description
1 polymer ?
#
loop_
_entity_poly.entity_id
_entity_poly.type
_entity_poly.pdbx_seq_one_letter_code
_entity_poly.pdbx_strand_id
1 'polypeptide(L)'
;MADLLSVLQDKLSGKNVKIVLPEGEDERVLIAATQLQKTDYVSPIVLGNEDNIKSLASKHSLDLTQIEIIDPATSELKDELVDAFVERRKGK
;
A
#
# COMPACT_ATOMS: atom_id res chain seq x y z
N MET A 1 -8.72 1.92 -23.46
CA MET A 1 -8.18 2.11 -22.09
C MET A 1 -7.60 0.81 -21.54
N ALA A 2 -8.29 -0.32 -21.70
CA ALA A 2 -7.72 -1.65 -21.44
C ALA A 2 -6.38 -1.88 -22.17
N ASP A 3 -6.29 -1.46 -23.43
CA ASP A 3 -5.07 -1.64 -24.25
C ASP A 3 -3.86 -0.79 -23.79
N LEU A 4 -4.09 0.30 -23.05
CA LEU A 4 -2.99 1.08 -22.47
C LEU A 4 -2.48 0.41 -21.19
N LEU A 5 -3.39 -0.09 -20.36
CA LEU A 5 -3.04 -0.76 -19.12
C LEU A 5 -2.29 -2.06 -19.38
N SER A 6 -2.66 -2.83 -20.41
CA SER A 6 -1.93 -4.04 -20.80
C SER A 6 -0.46 -3.74 -21.14
N VAL A 7 -0.20 -2.68 -21.92
CA VAL A 7 1.18 -2.26 -22.26
C VAL A 7 2.00 -1.91 -21.00
N LEU A 8 1.37 -1.32 -19.98
CA LEU A 8 2.03 -1.02 -18.71
C LEU A 8 2.23 -2.28 -17.86
N GLN A 9 1.22 -3.15 -17.78
CA GLN A 9 1.27 -4.42 -17.07
C GLN A 9 2.39 -5.32 -17.63
N ASP A 10 2.51 -5.42 -18.96
CA ASP A 10 3.58 -6.20 -19.61
C ASP A 10 4.97 -5.67 -19.26
N LYS A 11 5.13 -4.35 -19.11
CA LYS A 11 6.40 -3.73 -18.70
C LYS A 11 6.74 -3.97 -17.23
N LEU A 12 5.74 -4.28 -16.41
CA LEU A 12 5.85 -4.38 -14.95
C LEU A 12 5.78 -5.82 -14.45
N SER A 13 5.27 -6.77 -15.24
CA SER A 13 5.19 -8.19 -14.90
C SER A 13 6.54 -8.72 -14.38
N GLY A 14 6.48 -9.47 -13.28
CA GLY A 14 7.63 -10.03 -12.55
C GLY A 14 8.52 -9.03 -11.82
N LYS A 15 8.21 -7.72 -11.83
CA LYS A 15 9.00 -6.70 -11.12
C LYS A 15 8.52 -6.42 -9.71
N ASN A 16 7.27 -6.77 -9.39
CA ASN A 16 6.66 -6.58 -8.07
C ASN A 16 6.89 -5.15 -7.52
N VAL A 17 6.59 -4.13 -8.33
CA VAL A 17 6.87 -2.73 -7.96
C VAL A 17 6.05 -2.35 -6.73
N LYS A 18 6.72 -1.91 -5.67
CA LYS A 18 6.07 -1.49 -4.43
C LYS A 18 5.41 -0.12 -4.59
N ILE A 19 4.11 -0.02 -4.31
CA ILE A 19 3.34 1.23 -4.35
C ILE A 19 2.64 1.44 -3.02
N VAL A 20 2.91 2.58 -2.38
CA VAL A 20 2.29 2.96 -1.10
C VAL A 20 0.89 3.54 -1.36
N LEU A 21 -0.09 3.06 -0.59
CA LEU A 21 -1.48 3.50 -0.58
C LEU A 21 -1.82 4.05 0.81
N PRO A 22 -1.72 5.37 1.02
CA PRO A 22 -1.87 5.97 2.35
C PRO A 22 -3.28 5.90 2.95
N GLU A 23 -4.29 5.72 2.10
CA GLU A 23 -5.71 5.80 2.46
C GLU A 23 -6.29 4.40 2.73
N GLY A 24 -5.64 3.60 3.59
CA GLY A 24 -6.04 2.20 3.84
C GLY A 24 -7.44 2.01 4.42
N GLU A 25 -7.99 3.06 5.03
CA GLU A 25 -9.35 3.07 5.57
C GLU A 25 -10.41 3.53 4.54
N ASP A 26 -10.01 3.83 3.30
CA ASP A 26 -10.94 4.04 2.17
C ASP A 26 -11.25 2.69 1.49
N GLU A 27 -12.54 2.38 1.38
CA GLU A 27 -13.03 1.13 0.77
C GLU A 27 -12.47 0.91 -0.64
N ARG A 28 -12.44 1.95 -1.48
CA ARG A 28 -12.02 1.84 -2.88
C ARG A 28 -10.55 1.50 -2.97
N VAL A 29 -9.74 2.11 -2.09
CA VAL A 29 -8.31 1.90 -2.01
C VAL A 29 -8.01 0.48 -1.52
N LEU A 30 -8.69 0.02 -0.48
CA LEU A 30 -8.48 -1.32 0.05
C LEU A 30 -8.92 -2.42 -0.94
N ILE A 31 -10.04 -2.22 -1.64
CA ILE A 31 -10.46 -3.11 -2.74
C ILE A 31 -9.39 -3.16 -3.83
N ALA A 32 -8.90 -1.99 -4.28
CA ALA A 32 -7.86 -1.92 -5.32
C ALA A 32 -6.56 -2.59 -4.87
N ALA A 33 -6.14 -2.41 -3.61
CA ALA A 33 -4.98 -3.08 -3.05
C ALA A 33 -5.13 -4.61 -3.13
N THR A 34 -6.29 -5.16 -2.77
CA THR A 34 -6.52 -6.62 -2.85
C THR A 34 -6.51 -7.17 -4.28
N GLN A 35 -6.88 -6.34 -5.26
CA GLN A 35 -6.80 -6.71 -6.67
C GLN A 35 -5.35 -6.67 -7.17
N LEU A 36 -4.60 -5.63 -6.80
CA LEU A 36 -3.18 -5.50 -7.16
C LEU A 36 -2.32 -6.61 -6.54
N GLN A 37 -2.59 -6.98 -5.29
CA GLN A 37 -1.85 -8.04 -4.60
C GLN A 37 -1.97 -9.42 -5.26
N LYS A 38 -3.04 -9.65 -6.04
CA LYS A 38 -3.23 -10.89 -6.82
C LYS A 38 -2.43 -10.93 -8.12
N THR A 39 -1.69 -9.86 -8.41
CA THR A 39 -0.93 -9.70 -9.64
C THR A 39 0.57 -9.76 -9.35
N ASP A 40 1.39 -9.88 -10.40
CA ASP A 40 2.85 -9.95 -10.31
C ASP A 40 3.55 -8.62 -10.66
N TYR A 41 2.77 -7.58 -11.01
CA TYR A 41 3.32 -6.31 -11.49
C TYR A 41 3.43 -5.24 -10.39
N VAL A 42 2.52 -5.22 -9.41
CA VAL A 42 2.51 -4.24 -8.32
C VAL A 42 2.26 -4.93 -6.98
N SER A 43 3.07 -4.57 -5.98
CA SER A 43 2.91 -4.99 -4.60
C SER A 43 2.45 -3.80 -3.74
N PRO A 44 1.16 -3.70 -3.39
CA PRO A 44 0.65 -2.59 -2.60
C PRO A 44 1.17 -2.65 -1.16
N ILE A 45 1.51 -1.48 -0.61
CA ILE A 45 1.75 -1.27 0.82
C ILE A 45 0.68 -0.33 1.32
N VAL A 46 -0.18 -0.79 2.21
CA VAL A 46 -1.31 -0.01 2.72
C VAL A 46 -0.94 0.64 4.04
N LEU A 47 -1.22 1.93 4.19
CA LEU A 47 -1.03 2.62 5.46
C LEU A 47 -2.36 2.83 6.19
N GLY A 48 -2.32 2.74 7.51
CA GLY A 48 -3.45 3.06 8.38
C GLY A 48 -3.46 2.21 9.64
N ASN A 49 -4.48 2.42 10.48
CA ASN A 49 -4.61 1.62 11.68
C ASN A 49 -5.00 0.17 11.32
N GLU A 50 -4.23 -0.79 11.83
CA GLU A 50 -4.36 -2.19 11.44
C GLU A 50 -5.75 -2.77 11.77
N ASP A 51 -6.32 -2.41 12.93
CA ASP A 51 -7.63 -2.90 13.36
C ASP A 51 -8.76 -2.33 12.50
N ASN A 52 -8.70 -1.03 12.16
CA ASN A 52 -9.66 -0.38 11.27
C ASN A 52 -9.64 -1.02 9.87
N ILE A 53 -8.44 -1.26 9.33
CA ILE A 53 -8.27 -1.89 8.01
C ILE A 53 -8.82 -3.32 8.01
N LYS A 54 -8.50 -4.12 9.03
CA LYS A 54 -9.03 -5.50 9.17
C LYS A 54 -10.55 -5.53 9.30
N SER A 55 -11.12 -4.59 10.05
CA SER A 55 -12.57 -4.43 10.19
C SER A 55 -13.22 -4.10 8.84
N LEU A 56 -12.65 -3.14 8.09
CA LEU A 56 -13.12 -2.78 6.75
C LEU A 56 -13.01 -3.96 5.77
N ALA A 57 -11.88 -4.67 5.77
CA ALA A 57 -11.72 -5.86 4.94
C ALA A 57 -12.77 -6.94 5.26
N SER A 58 -13.04 -7.18 6.54
CA SER A 58 -14.05 -8.15 6.98
C SER A 58 -15.46 -7.76 6.50
N LYS A 59 -15.80 -6.47 6.58
CA LYS A 59 -17.08 -5.94 6.09
C LYS A 59 -17.28 -6.15 4.58
N HIS A 60 -16.21 -6.08 3.81
CA HIS A 60 -16.23 -6.21 2.35
C HIS A 60 -15.76 -7.59 1.85
N SER A 61 -15.57 -8.57 2.74
CA SER A 61 -15.07 -9.92 2.43
C SER A 61 -13.76 -9.93 1.62
N LEU A 62 -12.83 -9.03 1.98
CA LEU A 62 -11.53 -8.88 1.34
C LEU A 62 -10.47 -9.74 2.04
N ASP A 63 -9.57 -10.34 1.25
CA ASP A 63 -8.41 -11.08 1.76
C ASP A 63 -7.17 -10.19 1.81
N LEU A 64 -6.62 -10.04 3.02
CA LEU A 64 -5.44 -9.21 3.30
C LEU A 64 -4.16 -10.02 3.51
N THR A 65 -4.21 -11.36 3.41
CA THR A 65 -3.14 -12.27 3.87
C THR A 65 -1.75 -11.93 3.32
N GLN A 66 -1.67 -11.38 2.10
CA GLN A 66 -0.42 -11.07 1.41
C GLN A 66 -0.14 -9.56 1.28
N ILE A 67 -0.98 -8.70 1.86
CA ILE A 67 -0.84 -7.24 1.77
C ILE A 67 0.01 -6.76 2.95
N GLU A 68 1.06 -6.00 2.64
CA GLU A 68 1.87 -5.31 3.65
C GLU A 68 1.06 -4.12 4.20
N ILE A 69 0.75 -4.14 5.50
CA ILE A 69 0.04 -3.07 6.20
C ILE A 69 1.00 -2.44 7.21
N ILE A 70 1.13 -1.11 7.16
CA ILE A 70 2.00 -0.35 8.06
C ILE A 70 1.18 0.72 8.77
N ASP A 71 1.13 0.68 10.09
CA ASP A 71 0.63 1.79 10.91
C ASP A 71 1.78 2.79 11.15
N PRO A 72 1.71 4.03 10.63
CA PRO A 72 2.77 5.03 10.82
C PRO A 72 3.01 5.39 12.29
N ALA A 73 2.04 5.18 13.18
CA ALA A 73 2.16 5.52 14.58
C ALA A 73 3.08 4.54 15.32
N THR A 74 3.06 3.26 14.94
CA THR A 74 3.73 2.14 15.63
C THR A 74 4.84 1.47 14.81
N SER A 75 5.02 1.86 13.55
CA SER A 75 6.05 1.31 12.66
C SER A 75 7.46 1.48 13.22
N GLU A 76 8.25 0.41 13.15
CA GLU A 76 9.69 0.41 13.48
C GLU A 76 10.49 1.36 12.58
N LEU A 77 9.97 1.66 11.37
CA LEU A 77 10.60 2.60 10.42
C LEU A 77 10.43 4.06 10.84
N LYS A 78 9.60 4.34 11.84
CA LYS A 78 9.23 5.72 12.18
C LYS A 78 10.43 6.55 12.62
N ASP A 79 11.30 5.99 13.46
CA ASP A 79 12.43 6.74 14.02
C ASP A 79 13.43 7.14 12.91
N GLU A 80 13.79 6.21 12.03
CA GLU A 80 14.67 6.50 10.89
C GLU A 80 14.03 7.50 9.91
N LEU A 81 12.72 7.43 9.68
CA LEU A 81 12.00 8.33 8.79
C LEU A 81 11.87 9.73 9.37
N VAL A 82 11.72 9.87 10.69
CA VAL A 82 11.71 11.17 11.38
C VAL A 82 13.07 11.84 11.23
N ASP A 83 14.15 11.13 11.52
CA ASP A 83 15.52 11.67 11.39
C ASP A 83 15.80 12.13 9.96
N ALA A 84 15.50 11.27 8.97
CA ALA A 84 15.66 11.60 7.55
C ALA A 84 14.79 12.79 7.12
N PHE A 85 13.57 12.90 7.67
CA PHE A 85 12.69 14.03 7.37
C PHE A 85 13.22 15.35 7.96
N VAL A 86 13.68 15.35 9.20
CA VAL A 86 14.29 16.53 9.85
C VAL A 86 15.53 16.99 9.08
N GLU A 87 16.41 16.06 8.72
CA GLU A 87 17.58 16.36 7.89
C GLU A 87 17.15 16.99 6.56
N ARG A 88 16.16 16.38 5.87
CA ARG A 88 15.65 16.87 4.59
C ARG A 88 15.04 18.27 4.69
N ARG A 89 14.42 18.59 5.83
CA ARG A 89 13.78 19.88 6.10
C ARG A 89 14.76 21.00 6.40
N LYS A 90 16.04 20.68 6.70
CA LYS A 90 17.10 21.67 6.98
C LYS A 90 16.72 22.67 8.08
N GLY A 91 16.08 22.17 9.15
CA GLY A 91 15.68 22.97 10.32
C GLY A 91 14.33 23.69 10.20
N LYS A 92 13.47 23.31 9.24
CA LYS A 92 12.07 23.76 9.17
C LYS A 92 11.09 22.74 9.76
#